data_AF-A0A844ECB7-F1
#
_entry.id   AF-A0A844ECB7-F1
#
_cell.length_a   1.000
_cell.length_b   1.000
_cell.length_c   1.000
_cell.angle_alpha   90.00
_cell.angle_beta   90.00
_cell.angle_gamma   90.00
#
_symmetry.space_group_name_H-M   'P 1'
#
loop_
_entity.id
_entity.type
_entity.pdbx_description
1 polymer ?
#
loop_
_entity_poly.entity_id
_entity_poly.type
_entity_poly.pdbx_seq_one_letter_code
_entity_poly.pdbx_strand_id
1 'polypeptide(L)'
;MEDKSFGRVESIPKEHRHQSYWDMFATWVGANANNGTWYVGGVIAACGFVTASTTLIIVGVITYFLLALSGYMGYKTGLPAMALTRASFGLKGSFLPSVINIVQFIGWAAVNTFIAATSISYILHDVLGWPVYGKPGGLKGLVSGIIVMSILHLLSISMGEKSVRIIERIGIILVFILVIWESIVVFQNVSLSEIVS
;
A
#
# COMPACT_ATOMS: atom_id res chain seq x y z
N MET A 1 26.97 -9.21 32.06
CA MET A 1 27.15 -9.66 30.67
C MET A 1 25.76 -9.75 30.07
N GLU A 2 25.37 -8.79 29.23
CA GLU A 2 24.13 -8.88 28.45
C GLU A 2 24.24 -10.08 27.50
N ASP A 3 23.45 -11.12 27.77
CA ASP A 3 23.25 -12.22 26.84
C ASP A 3 22.49 -11.70 25.61
N LYS A 4 23.21 -11.08 24.68
CA LYS A 4 22.68 -10.75 23.34
C LYS A 4 22.55 -12.05 22.55
N SER A 5 21.58 -12.87 22.92
CA SER A 5 21.22 -14.08 22.18
C SER A 5 20.63 -13.64 20.83
N PHE A 6 21.46 -13.71 19.79
CA PHE A 6 21.07 -13.36 18.43
C PHE A 6 19.83 -14.18 18.03
N GLY A 7 18.72 -13.51 17.70
CA GLY A 7 17.53 -14.17 17.14
C GLY A 7 16.39 -14.49 18.11
N ARG A 8 16.46 -14.17 19.42
CA ARG A 8 15.24 -14.19 20.26
C ARG A 8 14.31 -13.06 19.83
N VAL A 9 13.16 -13.44 19.29
CA VAL A 9 12.06 -12.52 19.01
C VAL A 9 11.04 -12.75 20.10
N GLU A 10 10.80 -11.72 20.89
CA GLU A 10 9.87 -11.78 22.01
C GLU A 10 8.43 -11.82 21.49
N SER A 11 7.68 -12.83 21.88
CA SER A 11 6.27 -12.94 21.52
C SER A 11 5.45 -11.93 22.32
N ILE A 12 4.59 -11.16 21.66
CA ILE A 12 3.75 -10.19 22.37
C ILE A 12 2.68 -10.94 23.19
N PRO A 13 2.66 -10.80 24.54
CA PRO A 13 1.64 -11.41 25.40
C PRO A 13 0.23 -10.95 25.02
N LYS A 14 -0.78 -11.78 25.28
CA LYS A 14 -2.18 -11.46 24.92
C LYS A 14 -2.69 -10.18 25.58
N GLU A 15 -2.20 -9.88 26.78
CA GLU A 15 -2.60 -8.71 27.58
C GLU A 15 -2.23 -7.37 26.92
N HIS A 16 -1.20 -7.36 26.07
CA HIS A 16 -0.76 -6.16 25.34
C HIS A 16 -1.37 -6.05 23.93
N ARG A 17 -2.33 -6.91 23.56
CA ARG A 17 -2.97 -6.92 22.23
C ARG A 17 -4.28 -6.15 22.28
N HIS A 18 -4.22 -4.85 22.03
CA HIS A 18 -5.36 -3.94 22.15
C HIS A 18 -6.04 -3.58 20.82
N GLN A 19 -5.67 -4.20 19.69
CA GLN A 19 -6.32 -3.91 18.42
C GLN A 19 -7.76 -4.46 18.39
N SER A 20 -8.71 -3.56 18.15
CA SER A 20 -10.10 -3.94 17.88
C SER A 20 -10.27 -4.50 16.46
N TYR A 21 -11.34 -5.26 16.23
CA TYR A 21 -11.73 -5.69 14.88
C TYR A 21 -11.91 -4.52 13.91
N TRP A 22 -12.44 -3.39 14.40
CA TRP A 22 -12.59 -2.17 13.61
C TRP A 22 -11.26 -1.51 13.25
N ASP A 23 -10.29 -1.53 14.18
CA ASP A 23 -8.95 -1.03 13.89
C ASP A 23 -8.28 -1.87 12.82
N MET A 24 -8.42 -3.20 12.91
CA MET A 24 -7.88 -4.10 11.90
C MET A 24 -8.54 -3.90 10.54
N PHE A 25 -9.87 -3.79 10.48
CA PHE A 25 -10.59 -3.48 9.24
C PHE A 25 -10.12 -2.15 8.63
N ALA A 26 -10.07 -1.08 9.42
CA ALA A 26 -9.64 0.24 8.95
C ALA A 26 -8.18 0.21 8.46
N THR A 27 -7.28 -0.46 9.17
CA THR A 27 -5.88 -0.62 8.73
C THR A 27 -5.78 -1.34 7.39
N TRP A 28 -6.54 -2.42 7.18
CA TRP A 28 -6.49 -3.16 5.92
C TRP A 28 -7.09 -2.37 4.75
N VAL A 29 -8.20 -1.66 4.97
CA VAL A 29 -8.79 -0.78 3.95
C VAL A 29 -7.81 0.35 3.61
N GLY A 30 -7.26 1.03 4.63
CA GLY A 30 -6.29 2.10 4.46
C GLY A 30 -5.01 1.64 3.76
N ALA A 31 -4.46 0.49 4.14
CA ALA A 31 -3.25 -0.06 3.52
C ALA A 31 -3.43 -0.40 2.04
N ASN A 32 -4.65 -0.82 1.64
CA ASN A 32 -4.98 -1.10 0.25
C ASN A 32 -5.30 0.16 -0.57
N ALA A 33 -5.68 1.26 0.08
CA ALA A 33 -5.91 2.55 -0.57
C ALA A 33 -4.59 3.29 -0.82
N ASN A 34 -3.75 2.75 -1.70
CA ASN A 34 -2.45 3.31 -2.07
C ASN A 34 -2.34 3.53 -3.59
N ASN A 35 -1.41 4.40 -4.00
CA ASN A 35 -1.24 4.84 -5.39
C ASN A 35 -1.11 3.68 -6.39
N GLY A 36 -0.42 2.61 -6.01
CA GLY A 36 -0.27 1.41 -6.84
C GLY A 36 -1.61 0.74 -7.15
N THR A 37 -2.50 0.60 -6.17
CA THR A 37 -3.80 -0.03 -6.35
C THR A 37 -4.71 0.79 -7.28
N TRP A 38 -4.69 2.12 -7.15
CA TRP A 38 -5.41 3.03 -8.05
C TRP A 38 -4.91 2.92 -9.49
N TYR A 39 -3.58 2.89 -9.66
CA TYR A 39 -2.97 2.74 -10.97
C TYR A 39 -3.37 1.41 -11.63
N VAL A 40 -3.32 0.30 -10.89
CA VAL A 40 -3.78 -1.01 -11.39
C VAL A 40 -5.26 -0.99 -11.77
N GLY A 41 -6.11 -0.30 -11.00
CA GLY A 41 -7.52 -0.10 -11.36
C GLY A 41 -7.70 0.59 -12.72
N GLY A 42 -6.90 1.62 -13.00
CA GLY A 42 -6.89 2.27 -14.31
C GLY A 42 -6.43 1.35 -15.44
N VAL A 43 -5.42 0.51 -15.19
CA VAL A 43 -4.95 -0.49 -16.17
C VAL A 43 -6.04 -1.53 -16.44
N ILE A 44 -6.75 -1.99 -15.42
CA ILE A 44 -7.88 -2.94 -15.55
C ILE A 44 -8.99 -2.34 -16.42
N ALA A 45 -9.33 -1.07 -16.19
CA ALA A 45 -10.30 -0.38 -17.01
C ALA A 45 -9.87 -0.30 -18.49
N ALA A 46 -8.58 -0.10 -18.76
CA ALA A 46 -8.04 -0.01 -20.11
C ALA A 46 -7.89 -1.36 -20.84
N CYS A 47 -7.66 -2.46 -20.11
CA CYS A 47 -7.35 -3.78 -20.69
C CYS A 47 -8.57 -4.72 -20.83
N GLY A 48 -9.77 -4.28 -20.43
CA GLY A 48 -11.00 -5.07 -20.47
C GLY A 48 -11.58 -5.23 -19.07
N PHE A 49 -12.49 -4.32 -18.71
CA PHE A 49 -12.99 -4.17 -17.34
C PHE A 49 -13.60 -5.45 -16.78
N VAL A 50 -14.44 -6.14 -17.54
CA VAL A 50 -15.18 -7.32 -17.06
C VAL A 50 -14.25 -8.51 -16.80
N THR A 51 -13.40 -8.85 -17.77
CA THR A 51 -12.50 -10.00 -17.66
C THR A 51 -11.45 -9.75 -16.60
N ALA A 52 -10.77 -8.59 -16.64
CA ALA A 52 -9.72 -8.27 -15.70
C ALA A 52 -10.25 -8.09 -14.25
N SER A 53 -11.42 -7.47 -14.05
CA SER A 53 -12.02 -7.36 -12.71
C SER A 53 -12.47 -8.71 -12.16
N THR A 54 -13.07 -9.57 -13.00
CA THR A 54 -13.50 -10.91 -12.56
C THR A 54 -12.30 -11.76 -12.17
N THR A 55 -11.24 -11.76 -12.99
CA THR A 55 -9.98 -12.46 -12.66
C THR A 55 -9.37 -11.91 -11.37
N LEU A 56 -9.35 -10.58 -11.19
CA LEU A 56 -8.84 -9.95 -9.98
C LEU A 56 -9.61 -10.41 -8.73
N ILE A 57 -10.94 -10.48 -8.80
CA ILE A 57 -11.77 -10.93 -7.67
C ILE A 57 -11.44 -12.38 -7.32
N ILE A 58 -11.38 -13.28 -8.31
CA ILE A 58 -11.09 -14.71 -8.08
C ILE A 58 -9.70 -14.89 -7.46
N VAL A 59 -8.68 -14.29 -8.07
CA VAL A 59 -7.29 -14.39 -7.57
C VAL A 59 -7.16 -13.69 -6.20
N GLY A 60 -7.85 -12.57 -6.02
CA GLY A 60 -7.90 -11.82 -4.78
C GLY A 60 -8.43 -12.67 -3.63
N VAL A 61 -9.59 -13.32 -3.79
CA VAL A 61 -10.17 -14.19 -2.74
C VAL A 61 -9.20 -15.28 -2.32
N ILE A 62 -8.56 -15.96 -3.28
CA ILE A 62 -7.59 -17.03 -2.99
C ILE A 62 -6.37 -16.46 -2.24
N THR A 63 -5.84 -15.33 -2.70
CA THR A 63 -4.65 -14.71 -2.11
C THR A 63 -4.93 -14.20 -0.70
N TYR A 64 -6.06 -13.53 -0.48
CA TYR A 64 -6.48 -13.04 0.83
C TYR A 64 -6.81 -14.18 1.80
N PHE A 65 -7.32 -15.31 1.31
CA PHE A 65 -7.49 -16.49 2.14
C PHE A 65 -6.16 -17.04 2.66
N LEU A 66 -5.15 -17.17 1.79
CA LEU A 66 -3.80 -17.58 2.20
C LEU A 66 -3.17 -16.56 3.17
N LEU A 67 -3.39 -15.28 2.93
CA LEU A 67 -2.95 -14.20 3.81
C LEU A 67 -3.62 -14.29 5.19
N ALA A 68 -4.91 -14.60 5.24
CA ALA A 68 -5.64 -14.79 6.50
C ALA A 68 -5.11 -16.00 7.30
N LEU A 69 -4.78 -17.11 6.63
CA LEU A 69 -4.12 -18.26 7.28
C LEU A 69 -2.76 -17.88 7.86
N SER A 70 -1.95 -17.11 7.11
CA SER A 70 -0.67 -16.59 7.59
C SER A 70 -0.84 -15.64 8.78
N GLY A 71 -1.81 -14.73 8.70
CA GLY A 71 -2.17 -13.82 9.79
C GLY A 71 -2.64 -14.56 11.05
N TYR A 72 -3.38 -15.66 10.90
CA TYR A 72 -3.80 -16.49 12.03
C TYR A 72 -2.62 -17.15 12.76
N MET A 73 -1.58 -17.59 12.01
CA MET A 73 -0.34 -18.10 12.63
C MET A 73 0.37 -17.00 13.43
N GLY A 74 0.43 -15.77 12.91
CA GLY A 74 0.96 -14.61 13.64
C GLY A 74 0.14 -14.27 14.89
N TYR A 75 -1.19 -14.30 14.79
CA TYR A 75 -2.07 -14.08 15.94
C TYR A 75 -1.88 -15.13 17.03
N LYS A 76 -1.77 -16.43 16.68
CA LYS A 76 -1.60 -17.50 17.67
C LYS A 76 -0.24 -17.45 18.37
N THR A 77 0.83 -17.18 17.62
CA THR A 77 2.21 -17.20 18.13
C THR A 77 2.65 -15.87 18.75
N GLY A 78 2.03 -14.75 18.37
CA GLY A 78 2.49 -13.42 18.76
C GLY A 78 3.84 -13.03 18.17
N LEU A 79 4.29 -13.75 17.13
CA LEU A 79 5.58 -13.54 16.47
C LEU A 79 5.40 -12.74 15.16
N PRO A 80 6.36 -11.89 14.79
CA PRO A 80 6.35 -11.19 13.51
C PRO A 80 6.54 -12.16 12.35
N ALA A 81 6.06 -11.76 11.17
CA ALA A 81 6.07 -12.59 9.96
C ALA A 81 7.46 -13.18 9.64
N MET A 82 8.53 -12.38 9.77
CA MET A 82 9.90 -12.86 9.51
C MET A 82 10.36 -13.92 10.52
N ALA A 83 9.91 -13.84 11.78
CA ALA A 83 10.22 -14.86 12.78
C ALA A 83 9.50 -16.19 12.49
N LEU A 84 8.28 -16.13 11.96
CA LEU A 84 7.54 -17.34 11.54
C LEU A 84 8.26 -18.10 10.42
N THR A 85 8.95 -17.40 9.50
CA THR A 85 9.73 -18.07 8.44
C THR A 85 10.85 -18.96 8.97
N ARG A 86 11.34 -18.72 10.20
CA ARG A 86 12.38 -19.53 10.84
C ARG A 86 11.90 -20.95 11.15
N ALA A 87 10.60 -21.16 11.33
CA ALA A 87 10.06 -22.50 11.55
C ALA A 87 10.26 -23.41 10.33
N SER A 88 10.23 -22.84 9.11
CA SER A 88 10.38 -23.59 7.86
C SER A 88 11.84 -23.60 7.34
N PHE A 89 12.55 -22.47 7.46
CA PHE A 89 13.90 -22.31 6.88
C PHE A 89 15.04 -22.36 7.91
N GLY A 90 14.72 -22.45 9.20
CA GLY A 90 15.71 -22.34 10.27
C GLY A 90 16.23 -20.91 10.48
N LEU A 91 17.10 -20.74 11.48
CA LEU A 91 17.59 -19.43 11.91
C LEU A 91 18.44 -18.75 10.82
N LYS A 92 19.37 -19.50 10.21
CA LYS A 92 20.23 -19.00 9.13
C LYS A 92 19.49 -18.92 7.79
N GLY A 93 18.59 -19.86 7.49
CA GLY A 93 17.83 -19.86 6.24
C GLY A 93 16.76 -18.77 6.17
N SER A 94 16.26 -18.26 7.31
CA SER A 94 15.33 -17.11 7.34
C SER A 94 15.92 -15.80 6.82
N PHE A 95 17.25 -15.73 6.64
CA PHE A 95 17.90 -14.56 6.08
C PHE A 95 17.46 -14.30 4.64
N LEU A 96 17.29 -15.35 3.83
CA LEU A 96 16.89 -15.21 2.43
C LEU A 96 15.47 -14.61 2.29
N PRO A 97 14.41 -15.15 2.94
CA PRO A 97 13.09 -14.51 2.95
C PRO A 97 13.12 -13.07 3.48
N SER A 98 13.95 -12.79 4.48
CA SER A 98 14.07 -11.45 5.06
C SER A 98 14.66 -10.44 4.06
N VAL A 99 15.72 -10.83 3.34
CA VAL A 99 16.34 -9.98 2.30
C VAL A 99 15.36 -9.74 1.15
N ILE A 100 14.68 -10.78 0.68
CA ILE A 100 13.67 -10.66 -0.37
C ILE A 100 12.57 -9.68 0.06
N ASN A 101 12.10 -9.79 1.31
CA ASN A 101 11.07 -8.90 1.84
C ASN A 101 11.54 -7.44 1.94
N ILE A 102 12.79 -7.19 2.34
CA ILE A 102 13.36 -5.83 2.35
C ILE A 102 13.39 -5.26 0.92
N VAL A 103 13.91 -6.01 -0.04
CA VAL A 103 13.97 -5.57 -1.45
C VAL A 103 12.58 -5.30 -2.00
N GLN A 104 11.62 -6.18 -1.71
CA GLN A 104 10.21 -6.00 -2.08
C GLN A 104 9.64 -4.70 -1.52
N PHE A 105 9.85 -4.41 -0.23
CA PHE A 105 9.34 -3.18 0.38
C PHE A 105 10.00 -1.92 -0.18
N ILE A 106 11.30 -1.96 -0.48
CA ILE A 106 12.00 -0.85 -1.16
C ILE A 106 11.41 -0.63 -2.55
N GLY A 107 11.24 -1.69 -3.34
CA GLY A 107 10.64 -1.61 -4.67
C GLY A 107 9.20 -1.09 -4.62
N TRP A 108 8.41 -1.58 -3.67
CA TRP A 108 7.04 -1.15 -3.45
C TRP A 108 6.95 0.35 -3.11
N ALA A 109 7.79 0.82 -2.19
CA ALA A 109 7.85 2.23 -1.81
C ALA A 109 8.32 3.12 -2.97
N ALA A 110 9.32 2.66 -3.75
CA ALA A 110 9.84 3.38 -4.91
C ALA A 110 8.75 3.56 -5.99
N VAL A 111 8.02 2.48 -6.33
CA VAL A 111 6.94 2.55 -7.33
C VAL A 111 5.80 3.46 -6.86
N ASN A 112 5.36 3.34 -5.60
CA ASN A 112 4.30 4.19 -5.06
C ASN A 112 4.70 5.68 -5.04
N THR A 113 5.97 5.97 -4.72
CA THR A 113 6.51 7.33 -4.73
C THR A 113 6.60 7.86 -6.15
N PHE A 114 7.01 7.03 -7.11
CA PHE A 114 7.10 7.41 -8.52
C PHE A 114 5.74 7.75 -9.13
N ILE A 115 4.71 6.94 -8.86
CA ILE A 115 3.34 7.20 -9.32
C ILE A 115 2.85 8.53 -8.73
N ALA A 116 3.02 8.74 -7.42
CA ALA A 116 2.63 9.99 -6.77
C ALA A 116 3.39 11.21 -7.32
N ALA A 117 4.70 11.09 -7.51
CA ALA A 117 5.53 12.15 -8.08
C ALA A 117 5.10 12.52 -9.51
N THR A 118 4.65 11.53 -10.28
CA THR A 118 4.10 11.75 -11.62
C THR A 118 2.81 12.56 -11.54
N SER A 119 1.90 12.24 -10.61
CA SER A 119 0.69 13.05 -10.35
C SER A 119 1.03 14.49 -9.95
N ILE A 120 2.03 14.70 -9.09
CA ILE A 120 2.50 16.05 -8.74
C ILE A 120 3.07 16.79 -9.96
N SER A 121 3.80 16.09 -10.83
CA SER A 121 4.32 16.70 -12.06
C SER A 121 3.19 17.21 -12.97
N TYR A 122 2.03 16.54 -13.01
CA TYR A 122 0.86 17.02 -13.74
C TYR A 122 0.28 18.29 -13.10
N ILE A 123 0.15 18.30 -11.76
CA ILE A 123 -0.33 19.49 -11.04
C ILE A 123 0.61 20.69 -11.28
N LEU A 124 1.93 20.47 -11.25
CA LEU A 124 2.92 21.53 -11.51
C LEU A 124 2.88 22.01 -12.97
N HIS A 125 2.55 21.13 -13.92
CA HIS A 125 2.30 21.55 -15.30
C HIS A 125 1.11 22.50 -15.37
N ASP A 126 -0.01 22.15 -14.73
CA ASP A 126 -1.24 22.95 -14.83
C ASP A 126 -1.15 24.29 -14.09
N VAL A 127 -0.40 24.34 -12.98
CA VAL A 127 -0.23 25.56 -12.18
C VAL A 127 0.93 26.44 -12.67
N LEU A 128 2.06 25.85 -13.06
CA LEU A 128 3.30 26.58 -13.37
C LEU A 128 3.72 26.50 -14.84
N GLY A 129 3.00 25.75 -15.68
CA GLY A 129 3.34 25.53 -17.09
C GLY A 129 4.58 24.66 -17.29
N TRP A 130 5.01 23.90 -16.28
CA TRP A 130 6.21 23.06 -16.36
C TRP A 130 5.99 21.86 -17.26
N PRO A 131 6.97 21.42 -18.07
CA PRO A 131 6.81 20.26 -18.94
C PRO A 131 6.48 18.99 -18.13
N VAL A 132 5.53 18.20 -18.64
CA VAL A 132 5.11 16.92 -18.05
C VAL A 132 6.20 15.85 -18.25
N TYR A 133 6.30 14.94 -17.29
CA TYR A 133 7.09 13.72 -17.42
C TYR A 133 6.85 13.01 -18.76
N GLY A 134 7.92 12.64 -19.46
CA GLY A 134 7.88 12.06 -20.82
C GLY A 134 8.13 13.05 -21.97
N LYS A 135 8.09 14.36 -21.71
CA LYS A 135 8.49 15.41 -22.67
C LYS A 135 9.88 16.01 -22.33
N PRO A 136 10.59 16.64 -23.29
CA PRO A 136 11.86 17.29 -23.02
C PRO A 136 11.75 18.29 -21.85
N GLY A 137 12.59 18.13 -20.83
CA GLY A 137 12.58 18.97 -19.62
C GLY A 137 11.62 18.53 -18.51
N GLY A 138 10.75 17.54 -18.75
CA GLY A 138 9.76 17.06 -17.77
C GLY A 138 10.33 16.34 -16.55
N LEU A 139 11.64 16.03 -16.58
CA LEU A 139 12.36 15.51 -15.42
C LEU A 139 12.31 16.47 -14.23
N LYS A 140 12.24 17.79 -14.47
CA LYS A 140 12.19 18.79 -13.39
C LYS A 140 10.94 18.62 -12.52
N GLY A 141 9.77 18.47 -13.15
CA GLY A 141 8.50 18.25 -12.47
C GLY A 141 8.47 16.93 -11.69
N LEU A 142 9.02 15.86 -12.29
CA LEU A 142 9.13 14.57 -11.62
C LEU A 142 10.06 14.64 -10.40
N VAL A 143 11.26 15.22 -10.54
CA VAL A 143 12.23 15.33 -9.44
C VAL A 143 11.66 16.16 -8.29
N SER A 144 11.00 17.29 -8.58
CA SER A 144 10.30 18.04 -7.54
C SER A 144 9.19 17.22 -6.87
N GLY A 145 8.43 16.44 -7.65
CA GLY A 145 7.41 15.54 -7.09
C GLY A 145 8.01 14.48 -6.17
N ILE A 146 9.14 13.87 -6.56
CA ILE A 146 9.85 12.89 -5.72
C ILE A 146 10.33 13.55 -4.42
N ILE A 147 10.91 14.76 -4.50
CA ILE A 147 11.38 15.48 -3.31
C ILE A 147 10.22 15.78 -2.36
N VAL A 148 9.11 16.32 -2.89
CA VAL A 148 7.91 16.63 -2.09
C VAL A 148 7.36 15.36 -1.43
N MET A 149 7.17 14.28 -2.20
CA MET A 149 6.69 13.00 -1.65
C MET A 149 7.65 12.40 -0.62
N SER A 150 8.96 12.50 -0.84
CA SER A 150 9.96 12.00 0.11
C SER A 150 9.89 12.77 1.43
N ILE A 151 9.73 14.09 1.39
CA ILE A 151 9.53 14.92 2.58
C ILE A 151 8.25 14.50 3.29
N LEU A 152 7.14 14.35 2.57
CA LEU A 152 5.86 13.94 3.17
C LEU A 152 5.94 12.55 3.82
N HIS A 153 6.64 11.59 3.21
CA HIS A 153 6.88 10.28 3.82
C HIS A 153 7.72 10.38 5.10
N LEU A 154 8.81 11.16 5.08
CA LEU A 154 9.65 11.37 6.26
C LEU A 154 8.87 12.05 7.39
N LEU A 155 8.04 13.05 7.06
CA LEU A 155 7.16 13.70 8.03
C LEU A 155 6.18 12.70 8.62
N SER A 156 5.50 11.92 7.78
CA SER A 156 4.56 10.89 8.23
C SER A 156 5.20 9.90 9.21
N ILE A 157 6.41 9.42 8.90
CA ILE A 157 7.18 8.52 9.79
C ILE A 157 7.54 9.22 11.11
N SER A 158 7.91 10.50 11.06
CA SER A 158 8.32 11.27 12.23
C SER A 158 7.19 11.63 13.20
N MET A 159 5.93 11.67 12.73
CA MET A 159 4.77 12.11 13.53
C MET A 159 4.26 11.06 14.54
N GLY A 160 4.86 9.86 14.56
CA GLY A 160 4.55 8.79 15.51
C GLY A 160 3.20 8.08 15.26
N GLU A 161 3.03 6.91 15.88
CA GLU A 161 1.91 5.98 15.63
C GLU A 161 0.51 6.57 15.88
N LYS A 162 0.39 7.49 16.83
CA LYS A 162 -0.90 8.04 17.26
C LYS A 162 -1.42 9.11 16.28
N SER A 163 -0.52 9.92 15.73
CA SER A 163 -0.84 10.95 14.73
C SER A 163 -1.20 10.32 13.39
N VAL A 164 -0.41 9.32 12.97
CA VAL A 164 -0.66 8.56 11.73
C VAL A 164 -2.04 7.91 11.76
N ARG A 165 -2.43 7.28 12.88
CA ARG A 165 -3.75 6.64 13.02
C ARG A 165 -4.93 7.61 12.84
N ILE A 166 -4.78 8.86 13.29
CA ILE A 166 -5.82 9.90 13.12
C ILE A 166 -5.89 10.32 11.66
N ILE A 167 -4.73 10.57 11.03
CA ILE A 167 -4.64 10.91 9.60
C ILE A 167 -5.24 9.79 8.75
N GLU A 168 -4.96 8.53 9.06
CA GLU A 168 -5.52 7.36 8.36
C GLU A 168 -7.04 7.28 8.51
N ARG A 169 -7.59 7.47 9.72
CA ARG A 169 -9.04 7.42 9.94
C ARG A 169 -9.78 8.52 9.17
N ILE A 170 -9.24 9.74 9.19
CA ILE A 170 -9.81 10.86 8.42
C ILE A 170 -9.61 10.61 6.92
N GLY A 171 -8.42 10.16 6.53
CA GLY A 171 -8.05 9.85 5.15
C GLY A 171 -8.97 8.81 4.54
N ILE A 172 -9.32 7.76 5.28
CA ILE A 172 -10.28 6.74 4.82
C ILE A 172 -11.65 7.36 4.52
N ILE A 173 -12.16 8.24 5.39
CA ILE A 173 -13.44 8.92 5.16
C ILE A 173 -13.36 9.76 3.88
N LEU A 174 -12.28 10.53 3.71
CA LEU A 174 -12.06 11.34 2.51
C LEU A 174 -11.95 10.48 1.24
N VAL A 175 -11.24 9.35 1.32
CA VAL A 175 -11.13 8.39 0.22
C VAL A 175 -12.49 7.80 -0.14
N PHE A 176 -13.32 7.43 0.84
CA PHE A 176 -14.67 6.93 0.55
C PHE A 176 -15.53 7.99 -0.15
N ILE A 177 -15.47 9.24 0.31
CA ILE A 177 -16.18 10.35 -0.34
C ILE A 177 -15.68 10.53 -1.78
N LEU A 178 -14.36 10.51 -1.99
CA LEU A 178 -13.74 10.61 -3.31
C LEU A 178 -14.20 9.48 -4.23
N VAL A 179 -14.17 8.22 -3.76
CA VAL A 179 -14.61 7.06 -4.56
C VAL A 179 -16.07 7.18 -4.97
N ILE A 180 -16.95 7.58 -4.05
CA ILE A 180 -18.37 7.75 -4.35
C ILE A 180 -18.56 8.85 -5.39
N TRP A 181 -17.87 9.98 -5.21
CA TRP A 181 -17.95 11.11 -6.13
C TRP A 181 -17.44 10.75 -7.53
N GLU A 182 -16.23 10.17 -7.63
CA GLU A 182 -15.64 9.70 -8.89
C GLU A 182 -16.58 8.69 -9.58
N SER A 183 -17.15 7.75 -8.83
CA SER A 183 -18.10 6.76 -9.39
C SER A 183 -19.32 7.45 -10.01
N ILE A 184 -19.90 8.45 -9.33
CA ILE A 184 -21.02 9.23 -9.85
C ILE A 184 -20.62 9.96 -11.14
N VAL A 185 -19.47 10.62 -11.15
CA VAL A 185 -18.97 11.35 -12.32
C VAL A 185 -18.72 10.41 -13.49
N VAL A 186 -18.14 9.23 -13.26
CA VAL A 186 -17.90 8.24 -14.32
C VAL A 186 -19.21 7.76 -14.93
N PHE A 187 -20.22 7.41 -14.12
CA PHE A 187 -21.52 6.96 -14.64
C PHE A 187 -22.32 8.07 -15.34
N GLN A 188 -21.99 9.35 -15.11
CA GLN A 188 -22.57 10.47 -15.86
C GLN A 188 -21.93 10.65 -17.24
N ASN A 189 -20.64 10.28 -17.39
CA ASN A 189 -19.87 10.51 -18.62
C ASN A 189 -19.74 9.27 -19.49
N VAL A 190 -19.87 8.06 -18.93
CA VAL A 190 -19.68 6.79 -19.65
C VAL A 190 -20.85 5.86 -19.35
N SER A 191 -21.45 5.30 -20.41
CA SER A 191 -22.55 4.36 -20.28
C SER A 191 -22.05 2.97 -19.82
N LEU A 192 -22.87 2.23 -19.08
CA LEU A 192 -22.51 0.87 -18.63
C LEU A 192 -22.15 -0.06 -19.80
N SER A 193 -22.77 0.13 -20.97
CA SER A 193 -22.48 -0.65 -22.18
C SER A 193 -21.06 -0.42 -22.72
N GLU A 194 -20.54 0.80 -22.63
CA GLU A 194 -19.17 1.13 -23.08
C GLU A 194 -18.11 0.67 -22.08
N ILE A 195 -18.47 0.54 -20.80
CA ILE A 195 -17.57 0.00 -19.75
C ILE A 195 -17.43 -1.52 -19.87
N VAL A 196 -18.51 -2.20 -20.30
CA VAL A 196 -18.58 -3.67 -20.37
C VAL A 196 -18.06 -4.23 -21.70
N SER A 197 -18.07 -3.44 -22.78
CA SER A 197 -17.55 -3.85 -24.11
C SER A 197 -16.03 -3.83 -24.16
#